data_AF-A0A5R9Q2A9-F1
#
_entry.id   AF-A0A5R9Q2A9-F1
#
_cell.length_a   1.000
_cell.length_b   1.000
_cell.length_c   1.000
_cell.angle_alpha   90.00
_cell.angle_beta   90.00
_cell.angle_gamma   90.00
#
_symmetry.space_group_name_H-M   'P 1'
#
loop_
_entity.id
_entity.type
_entity.pdbx_description
1 polymer ?
#
loop_
_entity_poly.entity_id
_entity_poly.type
_entity_poly.pdbx_seq_one_letter_code
_entity_poly.pdbx_strand_id
1 'polypeptide(L)'
;MSLYNKIEQSFFFTLSRKIFGNLSFLFAFQLITLFWLYAELTEDKQGTGLFWLMALGAIGGFIFTLFYMRFLIVRPIKAMRDTLEQINRDDGNLEAKLPQFTYDEFREVSEQYNHFTSRLSELLNTTYHSAEVAANSNQEVTRSMQQTSELGAQQISSSDSIIAASDQVTHSLQSIVGNTDHVYQANTESLHFVRGSSQSLSTLVGEIQHITQLLGNFANTVAGLKENSDNIRSILKMVEEFSDQTNLLALNAAIEAARAGEAGRGFAVVADEVRNLSVKVNDATRQISDFINQMDVLVGETHQESQQLISHSSSAEKAISETSGGFASMCSDFEHNQTQLEAIVGEVHQLETTQNHTHQTVLNIVELAQQAKQQIDAASEQCQQAQKLTQTTQDELRRFVR
;
A
#
# COMPACT_ATOMS: atom_id res chain seq x y z
N MET A 1 -13.38 -10.84 86.52
CA MET A 1 -14.85 -10.99 86.41
C MET A 1 -15.44 -10.98 87.81
N SER A 2 -16.26 -9.97 88.13
CA SER A 2 -16.97 -9.89 89.41
C SER A 2 -17.85 -11.13 89.61
N LEU A 3 -18.01 -11.60 90.84
CA LEU A 3 -18.97 -12.65 91.22
C LEU A 3 -20.38 -12.34 90.65
N TYR A 4 -20.73 -11.05 90.61
CA TYR A 4 -21.96 -10.52 90.01
C TYR A 4 -22.09 -10.87 88.52
N ASN A 5 -21.02 -10.71 87.71
CA ASN A 5 -21.08 -10.99 86.27
C ASN A 5 -21.29 -12.48 86.00
N LYS A 6 -20.69 -13.36 86.81
CA LYS A 6 -20.90 -14.82 86.67
C LYS A 6 -22.33 -15.23 87.05
N ILE A 7 -22.89 -14.61 88.08
CA ILE A 7 -24.28 -14.81 88.48
C ILE A 7 -25.24 -14.27 87.41
N GLU A 8 -24.95 -13.10 86.85
CA GLU A 8 -25.73 -12.47 85.79
C GLU A 8 -25.74 -13.33 84.53
N GLN A 9 -24.57 -13.82 84.10
CA GLN A 9 -24.45 -14.72 82.95
C GLN A 9 -25.16 -16.07 83.15
N SER A 10 -25.17 -16.62 84.37
CA SER A 10 -25.70 -17.96 84.63
C SER A 10 -27.20 -17.97 84.94
N PHE A 11 -27.69 -17.01 85.73
CA PHE A 11 -29.07 -16.98 86.23
C PHE A 11 -29.93 -15.85 85.64
N PHE A 12 -29.33 -14.71 85.31
CA PHE A 12 -30.05 -13.48 84.93
C PHE A 12 -29.64 -12.95 83.54
N PHE A 13 -29.47 -13.86 82.58
CA PHE A 13 -29.00 -13.53 81.22
C PHE A 13 -30.06 -12.91 80.30
N THR A 14 -31.26 -12.64 80.82
CA THR A 14 -32.29 -11.87 80.12
C THR A 14 -32.88 -10.82 81.05
N LEU A 15 -33.31 -9.71 80.47
CA LEU A 15 -34.05 -8.65 81.12
C LEU A 15 -35.33 -9.23 81.73
N SER A 16 -36.01 -10.13 81.02
CA SER A 16 -37.18 -10.84 81.54
C SER A 16 -36.85 -11.64 82.81
N ARG A 17 -35.70 -12.34 82.86
CA ARG A 17 -35.25 -13.06 84.07
C ARG A 17 -34.81 -12.12 85.18
N LYS A 18 -34.20 -10.98 84.88
CA LYS A 18 -33.85 -9.94 85.86
C LYS A 18 -35.10 -9.33 86.49
N ILE A 19 -36.07 -8.98 85.65
CA ILE A 19 -37.37 -8.45 86.06
C ILE A 19 -38.10 -9.49 86.91
N PHE A 20 -38.24 -10.72 86.41
CA PHE A 20 -38.91 -11.80 87.12
C PHE A 20 -38.20 -12.16 88.42
N GLY A 21 -36.86 -12.15 88.45
CA GLY A 21 -36.05 -12.39 89.64
C GLY A 21 -36.28 -11.35 90.73
N ASN A 22 -36.23 -10.06 90.37
CA ASN A 22 -36.48 -8.96 91.31
C ASN A 22 -37.92 -8.98 91.81
N LEU A 23 -38.88 -9.22 90.91
CA LEU A 23 -40.31 -9.26 91.24
C LEU A 23 -40.62 -10.48 92.13
N SER A 24 -40.05 -11.65 91.82
CA SER A 24 -40.21 -12.87 92.62
C SER A 24 -39.57 -12.76 93.99
N PHE A 25 -38.39 -12.12 94.10
CA PHE A 25 -37.77 -11.82 95.39
C PHE A 25 -38.67 -10.91 96.23
N LEU A 26 -39.25 -9.88 95.61
CA LEU A 26 -40.18 -8.99 96.29
C LEU A 26 -41.47 -9.71 96.70
N PHE A 27 -42.06 -10.53 95.82
CA PHE A 27 -43.24 -11.33 96.14
C PHE A 27 -42.96 -12.35 97.23
N ALA A 28 -41.81 -13.02 97.21
CA ALA A 28 -41.41 -13.96 98.27
C ALA A 28 -41.23 -13.23 99.60
N PHE A 29 -40.59 -12.06 99.61
CA PHE A 29 -40.48 -11.23 100.80
C PHE A 29 -41.85 -10.79 101.32
N GLN A 30 -42.75 -10.34 100.44
CA GLN A 30 -44.12 -9.98 100.80
C GLN A 30 -44.91 -11.18 101.35
N LEU A 31 -44.82 -12.35 100.72
CA LEU A 31 -45.47 -13.58 101.19
C LEU A 31 -44.94 -14.00 102.57
N ILE A 32 -43.63 -13.88 102.81
CA ILE A 32 -43.03 -14.14 104.12
C ILE A 32 -43.59 -13.15 105.16
N THR A 33 -43.62 -11.85 104.85
CA THR A 33 -44.18 -10.85 105.77
C THR A 33 -45.67 -11.07 106.03
N LEU A 34 -46.43 -11.52 105.03
CA LEU A 34 -47.88 -11.76 105.12
C LEU A 34 -48.18 -13.07 105.88
N PHE A 35 -47.38 -14.11 105.68
CA PHE A 35 -47.46 -15.35 106.46
C PHE A 35 -47.12 -15.12 107.93
N TRP A 36 -46.06 -14.36 108.20
CA TRP A 36 -45.70 -13.97 109.57
C TRP A 36 -46.79 -13.12 110.22
N LEU A 37 -47.35 -12.16 109.48
CA LEU A 37 -48.48 -11.36 109.94
C LEU A 37 -49.69 -12.23 110.31
N TYR A 38 -50.03 -13.21 109.47
CA TYR A 38 -51.10 -14.16 109.75
C TYR A 38 -50.82 -14.97 111.04
N ALA A 39 -49.57 -15.43 111.23
CA ALA A 39 -49.18 -16.15 112.43
C ALA A 39 -49.28 -15.27 113.70
N GLU A 40 -48.83 -14.02 113.65
CA GLU A 40 -48.88 -13.06 114.77
C GLU A 40 -50.33 -12.63 115.11
N LEU A 41 -51.24 -12.58 114.13
CA LEU A 41 -52.67 -12.33 114.37
C LEU A 41 -53.41 -13.51 115.01
N THR A 42 -52.85 -14.72 114.93
CA THR A 42 -53.47 -15.96 115.43
C THR A 42 -53.02 -16.30 116.86
N GLU A 43 -51.81 -15.89 117.26
CA GLU A 43 -51.34 -15.94 118.65
C GLU A 43 -51.57 -14.57 119.32
N ASP A 44 -52.43 -14.49 120.34
CA ASP A 44 -52.81 -13.26 121.07
C ASP A 44 -51.64 -12.61 121.87
N LYS A 45 -50.60 -12.15 121.17
CA LYS A 45 -49.43 -11.43 121.71
C LYS A 45 -49.42 -10.01 121.17
N GLN A 46 -49.42 -9.02 122.08
CA GLN A 46 -49.38 -7.58 121.77
C GLN A 46 -47.99 -7.12 121.28
N GLY A 47 -47.58 -7.56 120.09
CA GLY A 47 -46.32 -7.18 119.42
C GLY A 47 -46.48 -6.13 118.32
N THR A 48 -47.24 -5.05 118.53
CA THR A 48 -47.52 -4.04 117.47
C THR A 48 -46.27 -3.40 116.85
N GLY A 49 -45.15 -3.35 117.57
CA GLY A 49 -43.88 -2.81 117.06
C GLY A 49 -43.23 -3.64 115.96
N LEU A 50 -43.33 -4.98 116.02
CA LEU A 50 -42.72 -5.88 115.04
C LEU A 50 -43.48 -5.85 113.70
N PHE A 51 -44.81 -5.70 113.78
CA PHE A 51 -45.67 -5.50 112.62
C PHE A 51 -45.31 -4.26 111.82
N TRP A 52 -45.21 -3.09 112.47
CA TRP A 52 -44.86 -1.84 111.79
C TRP A 52 -43.44 -1.88 111.20
N LEU A 53 -42.49 -2.57 111.84
CA LEU A 53 -41.15 -2.80 111.31
C LEU A 53 -41.15 -3.63 110.02
N MET A 54 -41.91 -4.74 109.98
CA MET A 54 -42.05 -5.58 108.80
C MET A 54 -42.79 -4.87 107.66
N ALA A 55 -43.84 -4.10 107.98
CA ALA A 55 -44.57 -3.29 107.00
C ALA A 55 -43.68 -2.19 106.39
N LEU A 56 -42.88 -1.49 107.21
CA LEU A 56 -41.85 -0.55 106.74
C LEU A 56 -40.78 -1.24 105.90
N GLY A 57 -40.36 -2.45 106.28
CA GLY A 57 -39.43 -3.27 105.50
C GLY A 57 -40.00 -3.65 104.13
N ALA A 58 -41.28 -4.02 104.05
CA ALA A 58 -41.96 -4.34 102.80
C ALA A 58 -42.10 -3.10 101.88
N ILE A 59 -42.47 -1.94 102.44
CA ILE A 59 -42.52 -0.67 101.70
C ILE A 59 -41.11 -0.27 101.23
N GLY A 60 -40.11 -0.39 102.10
CA GLY A 60 -38.71 -0.12 101.76
C GLY A 60 -38.18 -1.04 100.65
N GLY A 61 -38.49 -2.33 100.71
CA GLY A 61 -38.18 -3.30 99.65
C GLY A 61 -38.88 -2.97 98.33
N PHE A 62 -40.14 -2.53 98.37
CA PHE A 62 -40.86 -2.08 97.19
C PHE A 62 -40.28 -0.81 96.56
N ILE A 63 -39.93 0.20 97.38
CA ILE A 63 -39.26 1.41 96.88
C ILE A 63 -37.88 1.07 96.32
N PHE A 64 -37.13 0.19 96.98
CA PHE A 64 -35.82 -0.26 96.51
C PHE A 64 -35.91 -0.96 95.16
N THR A 65 -36.85 -1.90 94.99
CA THR A 65 -37.03 -2.59 93.69
C THR A 65 -37.50 -1.66 92.60
N LEU A 66 -38.36 -0.67 92.88
CA LEU A 66 -38.73 0.37 91.91
C LEU A 66 -37.51 1.20 91.47
N PHE A 67 -36.69 1.63 92.42
CA PHE A 67 -35.47 2.40 92.12
C PHE A 67 -34.44 1.54 91.36
N TYR A 68 -34.28 0.28 91.76
CA TYR A 68 -33.40 -0.68 91.12
C TYR A 68 -33.84 -1.02 89.69
N MET A 69 -35.13 -1.27 89.46
CA MET A 69 -35.69 -1.51 88.13
C MET A 69 -35.57 -0.28 87.22
N ARG A 70 -35.82 0.92 87.77
CA ARG A 70 -35.54 2.18 87.08
C ARG A 70 -34.06 2.29 86.70
N PHE A 71 -33.15 1.98 87.62
CA PHE A 71 -31.72 2.01 87.35
C PHE A 71 -31.29 0.97 86.30
N LEU A 72 -31.85 -0.24 86.36
CA LEU A 72 -31.54 -1.37 85.49
C LEU A 72 -31.99 -1.13 84.04
N ILE A 73 -33.15 -0.49 83.83
CA ILE A 73 -33.72 -0.25 82.49
C ILE A 73 -33.36 1.13 81.95
N VAL A 74 -33.51 2.20 82.75
CA VAL A 74 -33.38 3.58 82.25
C VAL A 74 -31.94 3.96 81.97
N ARG A 75 -30.97 3.44 82.73
CA ARG A 75 -29.56 3.79 82.55
C ARG A 75 -28.98 3.26 81.22
N PRO A 76 -29.15 1.99 80.83
CA PRO A 76 -28.71 1.51 79.52
C PRO A 76 -29.39 2.24 78.36
N ILE A 77 -30.71 2.45 78.44
CA ILE A 77 -31.46 3.17 77.39
C ILE A 77 -30.97 4.61 77.22
N LYS A 78 -30.76 5.35 78.32
CA LYS A 78 -30.23 6.71 78.24
C LYS A 78 -28.85 6.74 77.62
N ALA A 79 -27.97 5.83 78.02
CA ALA A 79 -26.62 5.78 77.48
C ALA A 79 -26.59 5.40 75.99
N MET A 80 -27.45 4.48 75.53
CA MET A 80 -27.62 4.19 74.10
C MET A 80 -28.16 5.40 73.34
N ARG A 81 -29.20 6.07 73.86
CA ARG A 81 -29.73 7.31 73.28
C ARG A 81 -28.65 8.39 73.18
N ASP A 82 -27.89 8.62 74.25
CA ASP A 82 -26.86 9.67 74.31
C ASP A 82 -25.76 9.38 73.28
N THR A 83 -25.38 8.12 73.13
CA THR A 83 -24.41 7.69 72.11
C THR A 83 -24.97 7.90 70.70
N LEU A 84 -26.24 7.56 70.44
CA LEU A 84 -26.88 7.81 69.13
C LEU A 84 -27.04 9.30 68.83
N GLU A 85 -27.37 10.10 69.84
CA GLU A 85 -27.45 11.57 69.71
C GLU A 85 -26.08 12.16 69.39
N GLN A 86 -25.03 11.64 70.03
CA GLN A 86 -23.65 12.02 69.72
C GLN A 86 -23.27 11.63 68.28
N ILE A 87 -23.56 10.40 67.85
CA ILE A 87 -23.32 9.94 66.47
C ILE A 87 -23.99 10.88 65.45
N ASN A 88 -25.24 11.27 65.70
CA ASN A 88 -25.97 12.17 64.80
C ASN A 88 -25.42 13.60 64.82
N ARG A 89 -24.88 14.08 65.95
CA ARG A 89 -24.26 15.41 66.05
C ARG A 89 -22.88 15.44 65.38
N ASP A 90 -22.14 14.36 65.46
CA ASP A 90 -20.82 14.19 64.84
C ASP A 90 -20.93 13.76 63.36
N ASP A 91 -21.95 14.28 62.65
CA ASP A 91 -22.26 14.06 61.22
C ASP A 91 -22.30 12.57 60.80
N GLY A 92 -22.73 11.68 61.70
CA GLY A 92 -22.82 10.25 61.44
C GLY A 92 -21.51 9.51 61.58
N ASN A 93 -20.62 9.92 62.50
CA ASN A 93 -19.39 9.18 62.81
C ASN A 93 -19.68 7.72 63.20
N LEU A 94 -19.37 6.80 62.29
CA LEU A 94 -19.63 5.36 62.44
C LEU A 94 -18.61 4.63 63.32
N GLU A 95 -17.55 5.31 63.78
CA GLU A 95 -16.55 4.73 64.69
C GLU A 95 -17.09 4.58 66.12
N ALA A 96 -18.05 5.42 66.51
CA ALA A 96 -18.66 5.37 67.83
C ALA A 96 -19.50 4.09 68.02
N LYS A 97 -19.26 3.41 69.15
CA LYS A 97 -19.89 2.12 69.48
C LYS A 97 -20.89 2.28 70.62
N LEU A 98 -22.04 1.61 70.52
CA LEU A 98 -22.99 1.54 71.61
C LEU A 98 -22.38 0.78 72.81
N PRO A 99 -22.58 1.28 74.03
CA PRO A 99 -21.99 0.72 75.24
C PRO A 99 -22.66 -0.60 75.67
N GLN A 100 -21.86 -1.57 76.10
CA GLN A 100 -22.29 -2.94 76.41
C GLN A 100 -22.39 -3.23 77.93
N PHE A 101 -23.33 -2.58 78.64
CA PHE A 101 -23.36 -2.58 80.11
C PHE A 101 -23.77 -3.91 80.79
N THR A 102 -24.65 -4.72 80.19
CA THR A 102 -25.39 -5.83 80.84
C THR A 102 -25.35 -7.13 80.04
N TYR A 103 -25.54 -8.31 80.64
CA TYR A 103 -25.68 -9.58 79.89
C TYR A 103 -27.16 -9.86 79.55
N ASP A 104 -27.85 -8.91 78.91
CA ASP A 104 -29.26 -9.03 78.53
C ASP A 104 -29.51 -8.47 77.11
N GLU A 105 -30.78 -8.39 76.71
CA GLU A 105 -31.24 -7.94 75.39
C GLU A 105 -30.69 -6.56 75.01
N PHE A 106 -30.35 -5.68 75.97
CA PHE A 106 -29.74 -4.37 75.66
C PHE A 106 -28.31 -4.50 75.12
N ARG A 107 -27.53 -5.47 75.61
CA ARG A 107 -26.21 -5.75 75.03
C ARG A 107 -26.33 -6.40 73.68
N GLU A 108 -27.27 -7.32 73.49
CA GLU A 108 -27.49 -7.94 72.17
C GLU A 108 -27.82 -6.87 71.11
N VAL A 109 -28.70 -5.92 71.43
CA VAL A 109 -28.99 -4.77 70.55
C VAL A 109 -27.73 -3.92 70.30
N SER A 110 -26.94 -3.64 71.34
CA SER A 110 -25.70 -2.86 71.21
C SER A 110 -24.67 -3.58 70.33
N GLU A 111 -24.52 -4.90 70.47
CA GLU A 111 -23.65 -5.74 69.65
C GLU A 111 -24.11 -5.77 68.19
N GLN A 112 -25.39 -6.01 67.93
CA GLN A 112 -25.93 -6.03 66.56
C GLN A 112 -25.82 -4.66 65.88
N TYR A 113 -26.06 -3.56 66.61
CA TYR A 113 -25.84 -2.21 66.09
C TYR A 113 -24.37 -1.97 65.75
N ASN A 114 -23.44 -2.33 66.64
CA ASN A 114 -22.01 -2.16 66.40
C ASN A 114 -21.51 -3.00 65.21
N HIS A 115 -22.07 -4.20 65.01
CA HIS A 115 -21.78 -5.01 63.82
C HIS A 115 -22.34 -4.37 62.55
N PHE A 116 -23.56 -3.81 62.60
CA PHE A 116 -24.15 -3.07 61.49
C PHE A 116 -23.33 -1.84 61.11
N THR A 117 -22.93 -1.00 62.07
CA THR A 117 -22.12 0.20 61.80
C THR A 117 -20.73 -0.15 61.26
N SER A 118 -20.11 -1.22 61.76
CA SER A 118 -18.84 -1.72 61.22
C SER A 118 -18.96 -2.14 59.75
N ARG A 119 -20.01 -2.88 59.38
CA ARG A 119 -20.25 -3.29 57.98
C ARG A 119 -20.59 -2.10 57.09
N LEU A 120 -21.34 -1.13 57.61
CA LEU A 120 -21.67 0.09 56.90
C LEU A 120 -20.40 0.93 56.62
N SER A 121 -19.52 1.07 57.61
CA SER A 121 -18.24 1.77 57.46
C SER A 121 -17.35 1.10 56.40
N GLU A 122 -17.23 -0.24 56.42
CA GLU A 122 -16.49 -0.99 55.39
C GLU A 122 -17.06 -0.78 53.98
N LEU A 123 -18.39 -0.80 53.83
CA LEU A 123 -19.07 -0.55 52.56
C LEU A 123 -18.81 0.89 52.07
N LEU A 124 -18.92 1.89 52.94
CA LEU A 124 -18.67 3.29 52.59
C LEU A 124 -17.20 3.52 52.21
N ASN A 125 -16.25 2.90 52.92
CA ASN A 125 -14.83 2.95 52.58
C ASN A 125 -14.55 2.31 51.22
N THR A 126 -15.14 1.13 50.95
CA THR A 126 -15.02 0.47 49.64
C THR A 126 -15.61 1.32 48.52
N THR A 127 -16.75 1.97 48.78
CA THR A 127 -17.40 2.87 47.80
C THR A 127 -16.57 4.12 47.55
N TYR A 128 -15.97 4.71 48.60
CA TYR A 128 -15.06 5.86 48.47
C TYR A 128 -13.84 5.52 47.61
N HIS A 129 -13.17 4.39 47.88
CA HIS A 129 -12.02 3.98 47.08
C HIS A 129 -12.42 3.60 45.65
N SER A 130 -13.60 3.00 45.43
CA SER A 130 -14.12 2.76 44.08
C SER A 130 -14.34 4.06 43.31
N ALA A 131 -14.83 5.11 43.97
CA ALA A 131 -15.00 6.43 43.38
C ALA A 131 -13.64 7.11 43.08
N GLU A 132 -12.62 6.90 43.90
CA GLU A 132 -11.23 7.33 43.66
C GLU A 132 -10.63 6.68 42.41
N VAL A 133 -10.73 5.36 42.30
CA VAL A 133 -10.27 4.61 41.12
C VAL A 133 -11.02 5.08 39.86
N ALA A 134 -12.34 5.24 39.95
CA ALA A 134 -13.16 5.71 38.83
C ALA A 134 -12.78 7.14 38.38
N ALA A 135 -12.46 8.05 39.31
CA ALA A 135 -12.00 9.39 38.97
C ALA A 135 -10.66 9.37 38.21
N ASN A 136 -9.70 8.56 38.67
CA ASN A 136 -8.41 8.38 37.99
C ASN A 136 -8.59 7.75 36.59
N SER A 137 -9.45 6.73 36.46
CA SER A 137 -9.77 6.14 35.16
C SER A 137 -10.40 7.16 34.19
N ASN A 138 -11.30 8.03 34.66
CA ASN A 138 -11.88 9.08 33.82
C ASN A 138 -10.83 10.10 33.32
N GLN A 139 -9.80 10.41 34.11
CA GLN A 139 -8.71 11.28 33.68
C GLN A 139 -7.87 10.63 32.56
N GLU A 140 -7.53 9.35 32.71
CA GLU A 140 -6.80 8.59 31.68
C GLU A 140 -7.60 8.48 30.38
N VAL A 141 -8.91 8.21 30.46
CA VAL A 141 -9.80 8.22 29.29
C VAL A 141 -9.80 9.59 28.63
N THR A 142 -9.94 10.68 29.40
CA THR A 142 -9.91 12.05 28.87
C THR A 142 -8.61 12.35 28.12
N ARG A 143 -7.46 11.93 28.68
CA ARG A 143 -6.16 12.08 28.03
C ARG A 143 -6.07 11.28 26.72
N SER A 144 -6.50 10.02 26.74
CA SER A 144 -6.54 9.16 25.55
C SER A 144 -7.43 9.75 24.45
N MET A 145 -8.52 10.40 24.83
CA MET A 145 -9.44 11.06 23.89
C MET A 145 -8.81 12.29 23.24
N GLN A 146 -8.10 13.13 24.01
CA GLN A 146 -7.35 14.26 23.47
C GLN A 146 -6.29 13.80 22.45
N GLN A 147 -5.51 12.78 22.79
CA GLN A 147 -4.52 12.20 21.88
C GLN A 147 -5.17 11.65 20.60
N THR A 148 -6.32 10.98 20.72
CA THR A 148 -7.05 10.44 19.57
C THR A 148 -7.58 11.57 18.68
N SER A 149 -8.02 12.69 19.26
CA SER A 149 -8.45 13.89 18.52
C SER A 149 -7.29 14.51 17.72
N GLU A 150 -6.10 14.62 18.34
CA GLU A 150 -4.89 15.10 17.67
C GLU A 150 -4.49 14.20 16.49
N LEU A 151 -4.50 12.87 16.70
CA LEU A 151 -4.24 11.89 15.64
C LEU A 151 -5.28 11.98 14.51
N GLY A 152 -6.55 12.17 14.84
CA GLY A 152 -7.62 12.38 13.85
C GLY A 152 -7.40 13.64 13.02
N ALA A 153 -6.94 14.74 13.63
CA ALA A 153 -6.61 15.97 12.91
C ALA A 153 -5.40 15.78 11.97
N GLN A 154 -4.37 15.05 12.41
CA GLN A 154 -3.22 14.68 11.56
C GLN A 154 -3.63 13.77 10.40
N GLN A 155 -4.56 12.84 10.64
CA GLN A 155 -5.09 11.96 9.61
C GLN A 155 -5.82 12.75 8.52
N ILE A 156 -6.66 13.72 8.88
CA ILE A 156 -7.33 14.61 7.91
C ILE A 156 -6.29 15.37 7.07
N SER A 157 -5.28 15.98 7.70
CA SER A 157 -4.23 16.72 6.95
C SER A 157 -3.41 15.80 6.02
N SER A 158 -3.18 14.56 6.43
CA SER A 158 -2.52 13.55 5.59
C SER A 158 -3.41 13.15 4.41
N SER A 159 -4.71 12.97 4.64
CA SER A 159 -5.69 12.70 3.59
C SER A 159 -5.77 13.84 2.57
N ASP A 160 -5.76 15.11 3.00
CA ASP A 160 -5.71 16.26 2.07
C ASP A 160 -4.45 16.23 1.18
N SER A 161 -3.31 15.85 1.75
CA SER A 161 -2.06 15.69 1.00
C SER A 161 -2.14 14.55 -0.02
N ILE A 162 -2.81 13.45 0.34
CA ILE A 162 -3.06 12.33 -0.58
C ILE A 162 -4.01 12.75 -1.71
N ILE A 163 -5.04 13.56 -1.43
CA ILE A 163 -5.94 14.10 -2.45
C ILE A 163 -5.17 14.97 -3.44
N ALA A 164 -4.35 15.90 -2.95
CA ALA A 164 -3.53 16.76 -3.82
C ALA A 164 -2.53 15.97 -4.67
N ALA A 165 -1.87 14.96 -4.08
CA ALA A 165 -1.02 14.04 -4.83
C ALA A 165 -1.83 13.23 -5.86
N SER A 166 -3.06 12.87 -5.51
CA SER A 166 -3.95 12.12 -6.39
C SER A 166 -4.30 12.91 -7.65
N ASP A 167 -4.65 14.19 -7.48
CA ASP A 167 -4.94 15.11 -8.58
C ASP A 167 -3.70 15.29 -9.49
N GLN A 168 -2.51 15.39 -8.91
CA GLN A 168 -1.27 15.52 -9.68
C GLN A 168 -0.98 14.28 -10.53
N VAL A 169 -1.26 13.08 -10.00
CA VAL A 169 -1.14 11.83 -10.76
C VAL A 169 -2.16 11.82 -11.91
N THR A 170 -3.40 12.26 -11.69
CA THR A 170 -4.40 12.37 -12.77
C THR A 170 -3.94 13.28 -13.91
N HIS A 171 -3.37 14.45 -13.59
CA HIS A 171 -2.78 15.35 -14.61
C HIS A 171 -1.60 14.70 -15.34
N SER A 172 -0.78 13.93 -14.62
CA SER A 172 0.35 13.21 -15.21
C SER A 172 -0.11 12.11 -16.15
N LEU A 173 -1.17 11.37 -15.80
CA LEU A 173 -1.79 10.37 -16.67
C LEU A 173 -2.33 11.00 -17.97
N GLN A 174 -3.02 12.14 -17.88
CA GLN A 174 -3.48 12.88 -19.06
C GLN A 174 -2.31 13.32 -19.95
N SER A 175 -1.21 13.76 -19.35
CA SER A 175 0.01 14.13 -20.08
C SER A 175 0.66 12.92 -20.77
N ILE A 176 0.63 11.74 -20.13
CA ILE A 176 1.10 10.50 -20.75
C ILE A 176 0.24 10.16 -21.97
N VAL A 177 -1.09 10.25 -21.88
CA VAL A 177 -1.98 10.01 -23.04
C VAL A 177 -1.63 10.97 -24.20
N GLY A 178 -1.52 12.27 -23.91
CA GLY A 178 -1.17 13.26 -24.93
C GLY A 178 0.18 13.00 -25.58
N ASN A 179 1.21 12.66 -24.79
CA ASN A 179 2.53 12.32 -25.32
C ASN A 179 2.50 11.02 -26.14
N THR A 180 1.76 10.01 -25.69
CA THR A 180 1.59 8.74 -26.41
C THR A 180 0.92 8.97 -27.76
N ASP A 181 -0.09 9.84 -27.84
CA ASP A 181 -0.72 10.22 -29.12
C ASP A 181 0.26 10.93 -30.07
N HIS A 182 1.07 11.87 -29.55
CA HIS A 182 2.12 12.50 -30.34
C HIS A 182 3.15 11.50 -30.88
N VAL A 183 3.60 10.55 -30.05
CA VAL A 183 4.53 9.50 -30.47
C VAL A 183 3.86 8.57 -31.48
N TYR A 184 2.58 8.24 -31.31
CA TYR A 184 1.81 7.41 -32.24
C TYR A 184 1.72 8.06 -33.62
N GLN A 185 1.45 9.37 -33.69
CA GLN A 185 1.43 10.12 -34.93
C GLN A 185 2.80 10.14 -35.62
N ALA A 186 3.87 10.47 -34.89
CA ALA A 186 5.24 10.48 -35.43
C ALA A 186 5.69 9.09 -35.91
N ASN A 187 5.31 8.04 -35.19
CA ASN A 187 5.59 6.65 -35.55
C ASN A 187 4.81 6.23 -36.81
N THR A 188 3.57 6.70 -36.97
CA THR A 188 2.74 6.46 -38.16
C THR A 188 3.31 7.17 -39.40
N GLU A 189 3.74 8.42 -39.26
CA GLU A 189 4.43 9.16 -40.34
C GLU A 189 5.72 8.46 -40.74
N SER A 190 6.51 8.00 -39.76
CA SER A 190 7.75 7.26 -40.01
C SER A 190 7.49 5.93 -40.71
N LEU A 191 6.45 5.19 -40.31
CA LEU A 191 6.04 3.95 -40.98
C LEU A 191 5.65 4.21 -42.44
N HIS A 192 4.89 5.29 -42.71
CA HIS A 192 4.54 5.67 -44.07
C HIS A 192 5.78 6.01 -44.91
N PHE A 193 6.73 6.77 -44.35
CA PHE A 193 7.99 7.10 -45.00
C PHE A 193 8.84 5.85 -45.33
N VAL A 194 8.97 4.92 -44.38
CA VAL A 194 9.73 3.67 -44.57
C VAL A 194 9.07 2.77 -45.60
N ARG A 195 7.74 2.64 -45.59
CA ARG A 195 7.00 1.89 -46.63
C ARG A 195 7.21 2.49 -48.02
N GLY A 196 7.12 3.82 -48.15
CA GLY A 196 7.41 4.51 -49.40
C GLY A 196 8.85 4.28 -49.88
N SER A 197 9.81 4.39 -48.98
CA SER A 197 11.23 4.15 -49.28
C SER A 197 11.51 2.70 -49.69
N SER A 198 10.88 1.73 -49.03
CA SER A 198 10.96 0.31 -49.40
C SER A 198 10.42 0.05 -50.82
N GLN A 199 9.30 0.68 -51.18
CA GLN A 199 8.75 0.60 -52.54
C GLN A 199 9.70 1.22 -53.60
N SER A 200 10.32 2.36 -53.29
CA SER A 200 11.32 2.98 -54.16
C SER A 200 12.55 2.09 -54.35
N LEU A 201 13.05 1.47 -53.28
CA LEU A 201 14.17 0.52 -53.35
C LEU A 201 13.81 -0.72 -54.19
N SER A 202 12.61 -1.26 -54.03
CA SER A 202 12.14 -2.38 -54.86
C SER A 202 12.14 -2.02 -56.36
N THR A 203 11.74 -0.79 -56.69
CA THR A 203 11.80 -0.28 -58.07
C THR A 203 13.25 -0.17 -58.57
N LEU A 204 14.16 0.36 -57.74
CA LEU A 204 15.58 0.49 -58.06
C LEU A 204 16.27 -0.87 -58.28
N VAL A 205 15.91 -1.91 -57.50
CA VAL A 205 16.40 -3.28 -57.76
C VAL A 205 16.02 -3.73 -59.16
N GLY A 206 14.76 -3.51 -59.56
CA GLY A 206 14.29 -3.84 -60.91
C GLY A 206 15.04 -3.09 -62.02
N GLU A 207 15.33 -1.80 -61.83
CA GLU A 207 16.11 -1.01 -62.79
C GLU A 207 17.57 -1.48 -62.91
N ILE A 208 18.23 -1.81 -61.79
CA ILE A 208 19.59 -2.37 -61.80
C ILE A 208 19.63 -3.72 -62.49
N GLN A 209 18.65 -4.59 -62.25
CA GLN A 209 18.55 -5.88 -62.95
C GLN A 209 18.42 -5.69 -64.47
N HIS A 210 17.63 -4.70 -64.89
CA HIS A 210 17.51 -4.35 -66.31
C HIS A 210 18.83 -3.81 -66.90
N ILE A 211 19.56 -2.97 -66.16
CA ILE A 211 20.90 -2.48 -66.57
C ILE A 211 21.89 -3.64 -66.70
N THR A 212 21.92 -4.55 -65.73
CA THR A 212 22.78 -5.74 -65.77
C THR A 212 22.49 -6.60 -67.00
N GLN A 213 21.21 -6.79 -67.35
CA GLN A 213 20.80 -7.50 -68.56
C GLN A 213 21.28 -6.79 -69.84
N LEU A 214 21.13 -5.46 -69.92
CA LEU A 214 21.59 -4.65 -71.06
C LEU A 214 23.11 -4.73 -71.23
N LEU A 215 23.86 -4.64 -70.14
CA LEU A 215 25.32 -4.77 -70.14
C LEU A 215 25.77 -6.18 -70.56
N GLY A 216 25.05 -7.23 -70.15
CA GLY A 216 25.31 -8.59 -70.63
C GLY A 216 25.12 -8.74 -72.14
N ASN A 217 24.05 -8.15 -72.69
CA ASN A 217 23.81 -8.12 -74.13
C ASN A 217 24.86 -7.29 -74.88
N PHE A 218 25.29 -6.16 -74.30
CA PHE A 218 26.36 -5.33 -74.85
C PHE A 218 27.69 -6.09 -74.89
N ALA A 219 28.07 -6.77 -73.81
CA ALA A 219 29.27 -7.61 -73.75
C ALA A 219 29.27 -8.69 -74.85
N ASN A 220 28.12 -9.34 -75.09
CA ASN A 220 27.96 -10.31 -76.18
C ASN A 220 28.16 -9.67 -77.57
N THR A 221 27.65 -8.46 -77.77
CA THR A 221 27.81 -7.72 -79.03
C THR A 221 29.27 -7.36 -79.30
N VAL A 222 29.99 -6.89 -78.26
CA VAL A 222 31.43 -6.58 -78.32
C VAL A 222 32.25 -7.84 -78.60
N ALA A 223 31.89 -8.98 -77.99
CA ALA A 223 32.53 -10.27 -78.29
C ALA A 223 32.34 -10.69 -79.76
N GLY A 224 31.15 -10.51 -80.33
CA GLY A 224 30.91 -10.73 -81.76
C GLY A 224 31.72 -9.78 -82.65
N LEU A 225 31.95 -8.53 -82.22
CA LEU A 225 32.79 -7.57 -82.96
C LEU A 225 34.26 -7.99 -82.98
N LYS A 226 34.76 -8.58 -81.87
CA LYS A 226 36.10 -9.18 -81.79
C LYS A 226 36.26 -10.31 -82.80
N GLU A 227 35.28 -11.23 -82.83
CA GLU A 227 35.28 -12.37 -83.75
C GLU A 227 35.27 -11.90 -85.22
N ASN A 228 34.45 -10.90 -85.54
CA ASN A 228 34.43 -10.29 -86.87
C ASN A 228 35.77 -9.63 -87.23
N SER A 229 36.43 -8.97 -86.29
CA SER A 229 37.75 -8.35 -86.50
C SER A 229 38.83 -9.40 -86.78
N ASP A 230 38.80 -10.54 -86.08
CA ASP A 230 39.71 -11.67 -86.31
C ASP A 230 39.47 -12.34 -87.67
N ASN A 231 38.20 -12.45 -88.09
CA ASN A 231 37.84 -12.92 -89.43
C ASN A 231 38.37 -11.98 -90.52
N ILE A 232 38.20 -10.66 -90.37
CA ILE A 232 38.73 -9.67 -91.32
C ILE A 232 40.25 -9.72 -91.39
N ARG A 233 40.93 -9.82 -90.25
CA ARG A 233 42.40 -9.97 -90.19
C ARG A 233 42.88 -11.18 -90.99
N SER A 234 42.16 -12.29 -90.89
CA SER A 234 42.48 -13.52 -91.64
C SER A 234 42.30 -13.34 -93.15
N ILE A 235 41.26 -12.62 -93.57
CA ILE A 235 41.04 -12.25 -94.98
C ILE A 235 42.15 -11.32 -95.48
N LEU A 236 42.53 -10.29 -94.72
CA LEU A 236 43.59 -9.36 -95.12
C LEU A 236 44.94 -10.06 -95.29
N LYS A 237 45.26 -11.03 -94.42
CA LYS A 237 46.48 -11.84 -94.59
C LYS A 237 46.46 -12.63 -95.89
N MET A 238 45.31 -13.23 -96.24
CA MET A 238 45.14 -13.92 -97.52
C MET A 238 45.29 -12.97 -98.72
N VAL A 239 44.78 -11.74 -98.61
CA VAL A 239 44.93 -10.71 -99.66
C VAL A 239 46.39 -10.25 -99.80
N GLU A 240 47.12 -10.08 -98.69
CA GLU A 240 48.56 -9.77 -98.70
C GLU A 240 49.34 -10.91 -99.40
N GLU A 241 49.03 -12.16 -99.07
CA GLU A 241 49.61 -13.34 -99.74
C GLU A 241 49.30 -13.38 -101.25
N PHE A 242 48.06 -13.08 -101.66
CA PHE A 242 47.70 -13.01 -103.08
C PHE A 242 48.39 -11.86 -103.80
N SER A 243 48.53 -10.70 -103.15
CA SER A 243 49.22 -9.55 -103.69
C SER A 243 50.71 -9.82 -103.87
N ASP A 244 51.36 -10.45 -102.89
CA ASP A 244 52.76 -10.88 -102.97
C ASP A 244 53.00 -11.90 -104.09
N GLN A 245 52.11 -12.89 -104.23
CA GLN A 245 52.14 -13.84 -105.34
C GLN A 245 51.98 -13.15 -106.69
N THR A 246 51.05 -12.18 -106.79
CA THR A 246 50.81 -11.41 -108.02
C THR A 246 52.01 -10.53 -108.36
N ASN A 247 52.65 -9.92 -107.37
CA ASN A 247 53.88 -9.14 -107.52
C ASN A 247 55.05 -10.02 -108.01
N LEU A 248 55.20 -11.23 -107.49
CA LEU A 248 56.20 -12.21 -107.95
C LEU A 248 55.92 -12.70 -109.38
N LEU A 249 54.66 -12.98 -109.71
CA LEU A 249 54.24 -13.34 -111.07
C LEU A 249 54.51 -12.21 -112.07
N ALA A 250 54.18 -10.98 -111.70
CA ALA A 250 54.43 -9.79 -112.51
C ALA A 250 55.94 -9.52 -112.69
N LEU A 251 56.75 -9.72 -111.66
CA LEU A 251 58.21 -9.65 -111.75
C LEU A 251 58.76 -10.70 -112.73
N ASN A 252 58.31 -11.95 -112.62
CA ASN A 252 58.73 -13.01 -113.53
C ASN A 252 58.29 -12.71 -114.98
N ALA A 253 57.09 -12.16 -115.18
CA ALA A 253 56.61 -11.73 -116.49
C ALA A 253 57.43 -10.55 -117.06
N ALA A 254 57.82 -9.58 -116.23
CA ALA A 254 58.66 -8.46 -116.64
C ALA A 254 60.07 -8.93 -117.04
N ILE A 255 60.65 -9.89 -116.30
CA ILE A 255 61.94 -10.52 -116.64
C ILE A 255 61.85 -11.23 -118.00
N GLU A 256 60.81 -12.02 -118.24
CA GLU A 256 60.67 -12.77 -119.48
C GLU A 256 60.33 -11.85 -120.67
N ALA A 257 59.58 -10.77 -120.44
CA ALA A 257 59.32 -9.72 -121.43
C ALA A 257 60.60 -8.96 -121.82
N ALA A 258 61.49 -8.67 -120.86
CA ALA A 258 62.82 -8.10 -121.14
C ALA A 258 63.71 -9.09 -121.92
N ARG A 259 63.57 -10.40 -121.67
CA ARG A 259 64.30 -11.47 -122.35
C ARG A 259 63.88 -11.65 -123.82
N ALA A 260 62.62 -11.34 -124.15
CA ALA A 260 62.07 -11.37 -125.50
C ALA A 260 62.42 -10.14 -126.37
N GLY A 261 63.13 -9.14 -125.81
CA GLY A 261 63.60 -7.96 -126.54
C GLY A 261 62.46 -7.08 -127.09
N GLU A 262 62.56 -6.63 -128.35
CA GLU A 262 61.56 -5.75 -128.98
C GLU A 262 60.17 -6.40 -129.10
N ALA A 263 60.07 -7.74 -129.17
CA ALA A 263 58.79 -8.46 -129.23
C ALA A 263 58.03 -8.48 -127.89
N GLY A 264 58.72 -8.31 -126.76
CA GLY A 264 58.14 -8.34 -125.41
C GLY A 264 57.72 -6.97 -124.86
N ARG A 265 57.96 -5.88 -125.61
CA ARG A 265 57.86 -4.50 -125.11
C ARG A 265 56.46 -4.11 -124.63
N GLY A 266 55.41 -4.56 -125.30
CA GLY A 266 54.01 -4.36 -124.85
C GLY A 266 53.65 -5.17 -123.61
N PHE A 267 54.19 -6.39 -123.48
CA PHE A 267 54.01 -7.24 -122.31
C PHE A 267 54.76 -6.70 -121.08
N ALA A 268 55.94 -6.11 -121.26
CA ALA A 268 56.72 -5.50 -120.18
C ALA A 268 55.94 -4.36 -119.49
N VAL A 269 55.28 -3.50 -120.28
CA VAL A 269 54.46 -2.40 -119.73
C VAL A 269 53.28 -2.92 -118.91
N VAL A 270 52.61 -3.97 -119.38
CA VAL A 270 51.51 -4.60 -118.63
C VAL A 270 52.04 -5.27 -117.35
N ALA A 271 53.17 -5.96 -117.43
CA ALA A 271 53.80 -6.59 -116.26
C ALA A 271 54.22 -5.55 -115.20
N ASP A 272 54.79 -4.41 -115.60
CA ASP A 272 55.13 -3.32 -114.69
C ASP A 272 53.88 -2.66 -114.08
N GLU A 273 52.79 -2.51 -114.84
CA GLU A 273 51.52 -1.98 -114.33
C GLU A 273 50.87 -2.95 -113.31
N VAL A 274 50.87 -4.26 -113.58
CA VAL A 274 50.38 -5.30 -112.64
C VAL A 274 51.24 -5.36 -111.38
N ARG A 275 52.56 -5.20 -111.53
CA ARG A 275 53.50 -5.12 -110.40
C ARG A 275 53.18 -3.90 -109.52
N ASN A 276 53.02 -2.73 -110.14
CA ASN A 276 52.68 -1.49 -109.44
C ASN A 276 51.31 -1.58 -108.75
N LEU A 277 50.33 -2.22 -109.39
CA LEU A 277 49.01 -2.47 -108.80
C LEU A 277 49.11 -3.40 -107.58
N SER A 278 49.88 -4.47 -107.65
CA SER A 278 50.14 -5.37 -106.51
C SER A 278 50.78 -4.63 -105.33
N VAL A 279 51.77 -3.76 -105.59
CA VAL A 279 52.38 -2.93 -104.52
C VAL A 279 51.34 -2.03 -103.86
N LYS A 280 50.49 -1.35 -104.64
CA LYS A 280 49.40 -0.52 -104.10
C LYS A 280 48.37 -1.33 -103.31
N VAL A 281 48.04 -2.55 -103.75
CA VAL A 281 47.14 -3.46 -103.03
C VAL A 281 47.75 -3.87 -101.69
N ASN A 282 49.05 -4.16 -101.64
CA ASN A 282 49.75 -4.46 -100.39
C ASN A 282 49.76 -3.28 -99.43
N ASP A 283 50.08 -2.08 -99.91
CA ASP A 283 50.09 -0.88 -99.07
C ASP A 283 48.69 -0.58 -98.51
N ALA A 284 47.64 -0.74 -99.32
CA ALA A 284 46.26 -0.62 -98.85
C ALA A 284 45.88 -1.71 -97.84
N THR A 285 46.30 -2.95 -98.08
CA THR A 285 46.05 -4.09 -97.16
C THR A 285 46.72 -3.88 -95.81
N ARG A 286 47.95 -3.34 -95.79
CA ARG A 286 48.65 -2.97 -94.55
C ARG A 286 47.95 -1.85 -93.80
N GLN A 287 47.51 -0.80 -94.50
CA GLN A 287 46.74 0.28 -93.86
C GLN A 287 45.44 -0.23 -93.23
N ILE A 288 44.70 -1.14 -93.91
CA ILE A 288 43.49 -1.74 -93.33
C ILE A 288 43.85 -2.64 -92.14
N SER A 289 44.96 -3.41 -92.22
CA SER A 289 45.45 -4.23 -91.10
C SER A 289 45.77 -3.37 -89.87
N ASP A 290 46.37 -2.21 -90.06
CA ASP A 290 46.63 -1.24 -88.99
C ASP A 290 45.32 -0.70 -88.37
N PHE A 291 44.30 -0.40 -89.17
CA PHE A 291 42.98 -0.03 -88.65
C PHE A 291 42.32 -1.17 -87.87
N ILE A 292 42.44 -2.41 -88.33
CA ILE A 292 41.92 -3.58 -87.61
C ILE A 292 42.69 -3.81 -86.30
N ASN A 293 44.00 -3.56 -86.26
CA ASN A 293 44.77 -3.57 -85.01
C ASN A 293 44.27 -2.53 -84.01
N GLN A 294 44.03 -1.30 -84.46
CA GLN A 294 43.48 -0.24 -83.60
C GLN A 294 42.07 -0.60 -83.11
N MET A 295 41.24 -1.16 -83.99
CA MET A 295 39.90 -1.63 -83.64
C MET A 295 39.95 -2.76 -82.61
N ASP A 296 40.89 -3.69 -82.72
CA ASP A 296 41.08 -4.80 -81.79
C ASP A 296 41.40 -4.29 -80.36
N VAL A 297 42.28 -3.28 -80.26
CA VAL A 297 42.61 -2.62 -79.00
C VAL A 297 41.35 -1.97 -78.39
N LEU A 298 40.61 -1.20 -79.18
CA LEU A 298 39.37 -0.53 -78.72
C LEU A 298 38.30 -1.53 -78.28
N VAL A 299 38.15 -2.65 -78.99
CA VAL A 299 37.22 -3.74 -78.63
C VAL A 299 37.65 -4.40 -77.33
N GLY A 300 38.96 -4.64 -77.13
CA GLY A 300 39.52 -5.18 -75.90
C GLY A 300 39.27 -4.25 -74.69
N GLU A 301 39.54 -2.96 -74.84
CA GLU A 301 39.28 -1.93 -73.82
C GLU A 301 37.78 -1.86 -73.50
N THR A 302 36.91 -1.79 -74.51
CA THR A 302 35.44 -1.76 -74.33
C THR A 302 34.93 -3.02 -73.64
N HIS A 303 35.51 -4.19 -73.93
CA HIS A 303 35.14 -5.43 -73.27
C HIS A 303 35.51 -5.41 -71.79
N GLN A 304 36.71 -4.94 -71.46
CA GLN A 304 37.16 -4.80 -70.07
C GLN A 304 36.28 -3.82 -69.28
N GLU A 305 35.97 -2.66 -69.86
CA GLU A 305 35.06 -1.69 -69.25
C GLU A 305 33.66 -2.28 -69.03
N SER A 306 33.14 -3.03 -70.01
CA SER A 306 31.85 -3.72 -69.88
C SER A 306 31.84 -4.73 -68.73
N GLN A 307 32.92 -5.49 -68.53
CA GLN A 307 33.03 -6.44 -67.42
C GLN A 307 33.06 -5.72 -66.06
N GLN A 308 33.78 -4.60 -65.97
CA GLN A 308 33.81 -3.76 -64.77
C GLN A 308 32.42 -3.20 -64.45
N LEU A 309 31.69 -2.72 -65.45
CA LEU A 309 30.31 -2.23 -65.27
C LEU A 309 29.36 -3.33 -64.78
N ILE A 310 29.46 -4.56 -65.29
CA ILE A 310 28.67 -5.70 -64.80
C ILE A 310 28.98 -5.98 -63.32
N SER A 311 30.27 -5.99 -62.94
CA SER A 311 30.67 -6.20 -61.54
C SER A 311 30.16 -5.10 -60.61
N HIS A 312 30.23 -3.83 -61.05
CA HIS A 312 29.68 -2.70 -60.30
C HIS A 312 28.15 -2.76 -60.18
N SER A 313 27.45 -3.14 -61.24
CA SER A 313 26.00 -3.32 -61.23
C SER A 313 25.57 -4.40 -60.24
N SER A 314 26.26 -5.55 -60.21
CA SER A 314 26.00 -6.62 -59.24
C SER A 314 26.29 -6.19 -57.79
N SER A 315 27.34 -5.40 -57.58
CA SER A 315 27.66 -4.85 -56.26
C SER A 315 26.58 -3.85 -55.79
N ALA A 316 26.08 -3.02 -56.69
CA ALA A 316 24.98 -2.10 -56.42
C ALA A 316 23.67 -2.85 -56.10
N GLU A 317 23.35 -3.91 -56.84
CA GLU A 317 22.19 -4.77 -56.56
C GLU A 317 22.25 -5.33 -55.13
N LYS A 318 23.41 -5.86 -54.73
CA LYS A 318 23.60 -6.39 -53.38
C LYS A 318 23.42 -5.31 -52.30
N ALA A 319 24.02 -4.14 -52.48
CA ALA A 319 23.91 -3.04 -51.52
C ALA A 319 22.46 -2.53 -51.37
N ILE A 320 21.72 -2.44 -52.47
CA ILE A 320 20.30 -2.06 -52.46
C ILE A 320 19.46 -3.14 -51.77
N SER A 321 19.73 -4.42 -52.04
CA SER A 321 19.04 -5.54 -51.40
C SER A 321 19.24 -5.56 -49.88
N GLU A 322 20.47 -5.38 -49.42
CA GLU A 322 20.79 -5.25 -47.98
C GLU A 322 20.04 -4.06 -47.35
N THR A 323 20.04 -2.91 -48.04
CA THR A 323 19.30 -1.72 -47.59
C THR A 323 17.80 -1.99 -47.52
N SER A 324 17.22 -2.65 -48.53
CA SER A 324 15.81 -3.03 -48.55
C SER A 324 15.44 -3.95 -47.39
N GLY A 325 16.32 -4.88 -47.01
CA GLY A 325 16.16 -5.70 -45.82
C GLY A 325 16.11 -4.87 -44.54
N GLY A 326 16.97 -3.85 -44.42
CA GLY A 326 16.95 -2.90 -43.30
C GLY A 326 15.64 -2.12 -43.18
N PHE A 327 15.10 -1.64 -44.30
CA PHE A 327 13.79 -0.96 -44.32
C PHE A 327 12.64 -1.90 -43.95
N ALA A 328 12.69 -3.17 -44.36
CA ALA A 328 11.68 -4.15 -43.96
C ALA A 328 11.67 -4.40 -42.44
N SER A 329 12.85 -4.50 -41.81
CA SER A 329 12.96 -4.58 -40.35
C SER A 329 12.42 -3.33 -39.68
N MET A 330 12.75 -2.13 -40.18
CA MET A 330 12.20 -0.88 -39.65
C MET A 330 10.67 -0.80 -39.73
N CYS A 331 10.05 -1.31 -40.80
CA CYS A 331 8.59 -1.41 -40.89
C CYS A 331 8.03 -2.28 -39.75
N SER A 332 8.64 -3.45 -39.52
CA SER A 332 8.23 -4.35 -38.44
C SER A 332 8.40 -3.70 -37.05
N ASP A 333 9.49 -2.96 -36.83
CA ASP A 333 9.75 -2.26 -35.57
C ASP A 333 8.70 -1.16 -35.33
N PHE A 334 8.35 -0.39 -36.36
CA PHE A 334 7.32 0.64 -36.24
C PHE A 334 5.91 0.08 -36.04
N GLU A 335 5.57 -1.04 -36.66
CA GLU A 335 4.30 -1.76 -36.40
C GLU A 335 4.25 -2.30 -34.97
N HIS A 336 5.37 -2.82 -34.47
CA HIS A 336 5.49 -3.25 -33.08
C HIS A 336 5.31 -2.06 -32.11
N ASN A 337 5.93 -0.92 -32.39
CA ASN A 337 5.77 0.30 -31.60
C ASN A 337 4.32 0.76 -31.56
N GLN A 338 3.55 0.70 -32.66
CA GLN A 338 2.12 1.03 -32.63
C GLN A 338 1.36 0.16 -31.64
N THR A 339 1.61 -1.15 -31.65
CA THR A 339 0.96 -2.10 -30.74
C THR A 339 1.32 -1.80 -29.28
N GLN A 340 2.58 -1.46 -29.00
CA GLN A 340 3.03 -1.09 -27.66
C GLN A 340 2.40 0.22 -27.17
N LEU A 341 2.27 1.22 -28.05
CA LEU A 341 1.63 2.50 -27.71
C LEU A 341 0.15 2.31 -27.37
N GLU A 342 -0.57 1.45 -28.11
CA GLU A 342 -1.96 1.09 -27.79
C GLU A 342 -2.07 0.41 -26.42
N ALA A 343 -1.13 -0.49 -26.08
CA ALA A 343 -1.07 -1.12 -24.76
C ALA A 343 -0.85 -0.09 -23.64
N ILE A 344 0.04 0.89 -23.84
CA ILE A 344 0.28 1.99 -22.89
C ILE A 344 -1.02 2.77 -22.63
N VAL A 345 -1.78 3.11 -23.68
CA VAL A 345 -3.07 3.81 -23.51
C VAL A 345 -4.05 2.95 -22.69
N GLY A 346 -4.10 1.64 -22.95
CA GLY A 346 -4.92 0.71 -22.18
C GLY A 346 -4.56 0.68 -20.69
N GLU A 347 -3.27 0.62 -20.36
CA GLU A 347 -2.77 0.64 -18.98
C GLU A 347 -3.08 1.98 -18.28
N VAL A 348 -2.96 3.10 -19.00
CA VAL A 348 -3.29 4.42 -18.45
C VAL A 348 -4.77 4.53 -18.08
N HIS A 349 -5.69 3.98 -18.87
CA HIS A 349 -7.12 3.94 -18.50
C HIS A 349 -7.39 3.09 -17.25
N GLN A 350 -6.65 1.99 -17.07
CA GLN A 350 -6.74 1.19 -15.86
C GLN A 350 -6.21 1.94 -14.63
N LEU A 351 -5.11 2.69 -14.78
CA LEU A 351 -4.58 3.56 -13.74
C LEU A 351 -5.56 4.68 -13.38
N GLU A 352 -6.20 5.31 -14.37
CA GLU A 352 -7.23 6.34 -14.13
C GLU A 352 -8.40 5.80 -13.30
N THR A 353 -8.88 4.59 -13.60
CA THR A 353 -9.93 3.92 -12.83
C THR A 353 -9.49 3.66 -11.38
N THR A 354 -8.25 3.18 -11.21
CA THR A 354 -7.65 2.93 -9.89
C THR A 354 -7.50 4.24 -9.10
N GLN A 355 -7.18 5.33 -9.79
CA GLN A 355 -7.00 6.62 -9.17
C GLN A 355 -8.31 7.25 -8.70
N ASN A 356 -9.37 7.13 -9.50
CA ASN A 356 -10.72 7.51 -9.08
C ASN A 356 -11.16 6.73 -7.83
N HIS A 357 -10.86 5.42 -7.78
CA HIS A 357 -11.15 4.61 -6.60
C HIS A 357 -10.34 5.06 -5.37
N THR A 358 -9.06 5.38 -5.56
CA THR A 358 -8.19 5.91 -4.50
C THR A 358 -8.72 7.23 -3.96
N HIS A 359 -9.10 8.16 -4.85
CA HIS A 359 -9.70 9.43 -4.48
C HIS A 359 -10.97 9.24 -3.63
N GLN A 360 -11.90 8.40 -4.08
CA GLN A 360 -13.13 8.11 -3.34
C GLN A 360 -12.85 7.47 -1.96
N THR A 361 -11.87 6.57 -1.88
CA THR A 361 -11.49 5.92 -0.62
C THR A 361 -10.94 6.94 0.38
N VAL A 362 -10.14 7.90 -0.09
CA VAL A 362 -9.59 8.96 0.76
C VAL A 362 -10.69 9.90 1.25
N LEU A 363 -11.68 10.25 0.42
CA LEU A 363 -12.86 11.01 0.86
C LEU A 363 -13.62 10.28 1.97
N ASN A 364 -13.82 8.97 1.84
CA ASN A 364 -14.46 8.17 2.87
C ASN A 364 -13.64 8.16 4.18
N ILE A 365 -12.30 8.15 4.09
CA ILE A 365 -11.42 8.24 5.27
C ILE A 365 -11.59 9.59 5.98
N VAL A 366 -11.68 10.69 5.22
CA VAL A 366 -11.92 12.03 5.79
C VAL A 366 -13.28 12.09 6.49
N GLU A 367 -14.32 11.54 5.87
CA GLU A 367 -15.65 11.47 6.47
C GLU A 367 -15.64 10.66 7.78
N LEU A 368 -15.01 9.48 7.78
CA LEU A 368 -14.85 8.65 8.98
C LEU A 368 -14.06 9.36 10.08
N ALA A 369 -13.01 10.11 9.73
CA ALA A 369 -12.25 10.89 10.70
C ALA A 369 -13.09 12.02 11.31
N GLN A 370 -13.96 12.68 10.53
CA GLN A 370 -14.90 13.67 11.04
C GLN A 370 -15.94 13.04 11.98
N GLN A 371 -16.48 11.87 11.63
CA GLN A 371 -17.39 11.13 12.50
C GLN A 371 -16.72 10.70 13.80
N ALA A 372 -15.47 10.21 13.73
CA ALA A 372 -14.68 9.86 14.90
C ALA A 372 -14.45 11.08 15.81
N LYS A 373 -14.16 12.26 15.23
CA LYS A 373 -14.06 13.50 15.99
C LYS A 373 -15.35 13.83 16.74
N GLN A 374 -16.50 13.75 16.08
CA GLN A 374 -17.80 13.99 16.74
C GLN A 374 -18.05 13.03 17.91
N GLN A 375 -17.69 11.75 17.75
CA GLN A 375 -17.81 10.77 18.83
C GLN A 375 -16.86 11.06 20.00
N ILE A 376 -15.64 11.52 19.70
CA ILE A 376 -14.68 11.96 20.71
C ILE A 376 -15.22 13.19 21.46
N ASP A 377 -15.77 14.18 20.77
CA ASP A 377 -16.34 15.36 21.44
C ASP A 377 -17.48 14.95 22.39
N ALA A 378 -18.39 14.08 21.95
CA ALA A 378 -19.49 13.57 22.77
C ALA A 378 -19.02 12.74 23.97
N ALA A 379 -18.06 11.83 23.78
CA ALA A 379 -17.52 11.03 24.88
C ALA A 379 -16.69 11.88 25.87
N SER A 380 -16.12 13.02 25.43
CA SER A 380 -15.37 13.93 26.29
C SER A 380 -16.33 14.63 27.25
N GLU A 381 -17.49 15.07 26.76
CA GLU A 381 -18.57 15.62 27.58
C GLU A 381 -19.06 14.60 28.63
N GLN A 382 -19.25 13.35 28.23
CA GLN A 382 -19.64 12.27 29.15
C GLN A 382 -18.57 12.01 30.22
N CYS A 383 -17.29 12.01 29.86
CA CYS A 383 -16.19 11.85 30.82
C CYS A 383 -16.14 13.01 31.82
N GLN A 384 -16.36 14.25 31.38
CA GLN A 384 -16.44 15.41 32.28
C GLN A 384 -17.60 15.27 33.26
N GLN A 385 -18.76 14.80 32.81
CA GLN A 385 -19.90 14.55 33.68
C GLN A 385 -19.63 13.42 34.68
N ALA A 386 -19.01 12.33 34.23
CA ALA A 386 -18.63 11.19 35.07
C ALA A 386 -17.58 11.60 36.13
N GLN A 387 -16.61 12.43 35.75
CA GLN A 387 -15.61 12.98 36.67
C GLN A 387 -16.27 13.85 37.75
N LYS A 388 -17.20 14.73 37.36
CA LYS A 388 -17.94 15.56 38.33
C LYS A 388 -18.76 14.71 39.30
N LEU A 389 -19.42 13.65 38.81
CA LEU A 389 -20.20 12.75 39.64
C LEU A 389 -19.32 11.98 40.63
N THR A 390 -18.21 11.40 40.17
CA THR A 390 -17.26 10.69 41.04
C THR A 390 -16.64 11.59 42.09
N GLN A 391 -16.31 12.84 41.74
CA GLN A 391 -15.81 13.81 42.71
C GLN A 391 -16.87 14.18 43.77
N THR A 392 -18.13 14.35 43.35
CA THR A 392 -19.25 14.59 44.29
C THR A 392 -19.42 13.39 45.24
N THR A 393 -19.40 12.17 44.72
CA THR A 393 -19.48 10.95 45.54
C THR A 393 -18.31 10.84 46.52
N GLN A 394 -17.09 11.16 46.11
CA GLN A 394 -15.94 11.19 47.02
C GLN A 394 -16.13 12.21 48.14
N ASP A 395 -16.55 13.44 47.80
CA ASP A 395 -16.76 14.51 48.78
C ASP A 395 -17.85 14.15 49.80
N GLU A 396 -18.96 13.54 49.36
CA GLU A 396 -20.06 13.08 50.24
C GLU A 396 -19.65 11.94 51.16
N LEU A 397 -18.77 11.04 50.69
CA LEU A 397 -18.30 9.88 51.43
C LEU A 397 -17.11 10.18 52.34
N ARG A 398 -16.31 11.21 52.03
CA ARG A 398 -15.08 11.58 52.74
C ARG A 398 -15.27 11.75 54.24
N ARG A 399 -16.45 12.21 54.66
CA ARG A 399 -16.81 12.38 56.09
C ARG A 399 -16.97 11.06 56.84
N PHE A 400 -17.27 9.95 56.16
CA PHE A 400 -17.50 8.64 56.77
C PHE A 400 -16.26 7.73 56.75
N VAL A 401 -15.19 8.13 56.05
CA VAL A 401 -13.98 7.34 55.79
C VAL A 401 -12.76 7.88 56.56
N ARG A 402 -13.00 8.42 57.76
CA ARG A 402 -11.92 8.94 58.62
C ARG A 402 -11.21 7.86 59.41
#